data_AF-A0AAJ4NA01-F1
#
_entry.id   AF-A0AAJ4NA01-F1
#
_cell.length_a   1.000
_cell.length_b   1.000
_cell.length_c   1.000
_cell.angle_alpha   90.00
_cell.angle_beta   90.00
_cell.angle_gamma   90.00
#
_symmetry.space_group_name_H-M   'P 1'
#
loop_
_entity.id
_entity.type
_entity.pdbx_description
1 polymer ?
#
loop_
_entity_poly.entity_id
_entity_poly.type
_entity_poly.pdbx_seq_one_letter_code
_entity_poly.pdbx_strand_id
1 'polypeptide(L)'
;MTFLTLSLSLGASASSFAESAHEHGSSAALQELMLNNGQKWETDDALREGMAAIREALEKNLPLVHHGDMTPAAFAALATGIEQNVDIIIANCKLPEAADEQLHLILTHLLEGGREMEEEGKQTDGVVSAAKALNSYGEYFEHQGWRPLPL
;
A
#
# COMPACT_ATOMS: atom_id res chain seq x y z
N MET A 1 -70.14 -19.83 24.59
CA MET A 1 -69.18 -19.40 23.55
C MET A 1 -67.78 -19.78 23.99
N THR A 2 -67.15 -20.67 23.23
CA THR A 2 -65.78 -21.16 23.42
C THR A 2 -64.82 -20.19 22.72
N PHE A 3 -63.83 -19.64 23.43
CA PHE A 3 -62.75 -18.81 22.85
C PHE A 3 -61.41 -19.48 23.21
N LEU A 4 -60.82 -20.24 22.28
CA LEU A 4 -59.80 -19.86 21.29
C LEU A 4 -58.43 -19.58 21.94
N THR A 5 -57.57 -20.60 21.90
CA THR A 5 -56.15 -20.59 22.27
C THR A 5 -55.32 -19.87 21.20
N LEU A 6 -54.48 -18.92 21.62
CA LEU A 6 -53.49 -18.27 20.76
C LEU A 6 -52.08 -18.63 21.24
N SER A 7 -51.43 -19.54 20.51
CA SER A 7 -50.03 -19.92 20.70
C SER A 7 -49.13 -18.86 20.06
N LEU A 8 -48.26 -18.24 20.84
CA LEU A 8 -47.26 -17.27 20.36
C LEU A 8 -45.91 -17.99 20.20
N SER A 9 -45.51 -18.23 18.96
CA SER A 9 -44.24 -18.84 18.57
C SER A 9 -43.07 -17.88 18.81
N LEU A 10 -42.08 -18.37 19.57
CA LEU A 10 -40.84 -17.67 19.90
C LEU A 10 -39.85 -17.77 18.71
N GLY A 11 -39.65 -16.68 17.98
CA GLY A 11 -38.62 -16.57 16.95
C GLY A 11 -37.28 -16.17 17.56
N ALA A 12 -36.33 -17.10 17.61
CA ALA A 12 -34.94 -16.81 17.96
C ALA A 12 -34.22 -16.19 16.75
N SER A 13 -33.94 -14.90 16.80
CA SER A 13 -32.99 -14.27 15.88
C SER A 13 -31.59 -14.45 16.44
N ALA A 14 -30.89 -15.47 15.94
CA ALA A 14 -29.44 -15.56 16.10
C ALA A 14 -28.81 -14.50 15.19
N SER A 15 -28.40 -13.38 15.76
CA SER A 15 -27.50 -12.44 15.07
C SER A 15 -26.14 -13.09 14.99
N SER A 16 -25.84 -13.72 13.87
CA SER A 16 -24.46 -14.03 13.49
C SER A 16 -23.74 -12.71 13.25
N PHE A 17 -22.99 -12.24 14.26
CA PHE A 17 -21.95 -11.25 14.00
C PHE A 17 -20.92 -11.95 13.11
N ALA A 18 -20.85 -11.49 11.86
CA ALA A 18 -19.71 -11.79 11.01
C ALA A 18 -18.47 -11.25 11.72
N GLU A 19 -17.51 -12.14 11.96
CA GLU A 19 -16.14 -11.84 12.35
C GLU A 19 -15.61 -10.81 11.36
N SER A 20 -15.54 -9.55 11.78
CA SER A 20 -14.70 -8.55 11.10
C SER A 20 -13.26 -8.95 11.42
N ALA A 21 -12.74 -9.91 10.67
CA ALA A 21 -11.31 -10.14 10.60
C ALA A 21 -10.69 -8.82 10.13
N HIS A 22 -10.10 -8.11 11.08
CA HIS A 22 -9.44 -6.85 10.84
C HIS A 22 -8.25 -7.09 9.92
N GLU A 23 -8.40 -6.78 8.64
CA GLU A 23 -7.27 -6.49 7.76
C GLU A 23 -6.65 -5.15 8.17
N HIS A 24 -5.98 -5.15 9.32
CA HIS A 24 -5.09 -4.08 9.72
C HIS A 24 -3.70 -4.42 9.20
N GLY A 25 -3.27 -3.69 8.19
CA GLY A 25 -1.88 -3.75 7.77
C GLY A 25 -1.58 -2.69 6.75
N SER A 26 -2.05 -2.90 5.52
CA SER A 26 -1.42 -2.24 4.39
C SER A 26 -2.32 -1.15 3.78
N SER A 27 -3.61 -1.43 3.50
CA SER A 27 -4.48 -0.42 2.85
C SER A 27 -4.90 0.75 3.74
N ALA A 28 -4.88 0.61 5.07
CA ALA A 28 -5.39 1.63 5.98
C ALA A 28 -4.49 2.87 5.99
N ALA A 29 -3.16 2.71 6.01
CA ALA A 29 -2.22 3.83 6.02
C ALA A 29 -2.36 4.73 4.79
N LEU A 30 -2.58 4.15 3.60
CA LEU A 30 -2.79 4.94 2.38
C LEU A 30 -4.14 5.66 2.35
N GLN A 31 -5.14 5.21 3.11
CA GLN A 31 -6.43 5.91 3.23
C GLN A 31 -6.33 7.19 4.07
N GLU A 32 -5.28 7.32 4.88
CA GLU A 32 -5.03 8.50 5.71
C GLU A 32 -4.29 9.61 4.97
N LEU A 33 -3.87 9.39 3.72
CA LEU A 33 -3.17 10.39 2.92
C LEU A 33 -4.05 11.63 2.66
N MET A 34 -3.47 12.79 2.92
CA MET A 34 -4.11 14.10 2.73
C MET A 34 -3.33 14.94 1.72
N LEU A 35 -4.05 15.72 0.90
CA LEU A 35 -3.47 16.77 0.07
C LEU A 35 -3.15 18.02 0.91
N ASN A 36 -2.18 18.81 0.46
CA ASN A 36 -1.90 20.14 0.99
C ASN A 36 -3.00 21.13 0.56
N ASN A 37 -4.10 21.17 1.32
CA ASN A 37 -5.25 22.03 1.04
C ASN A 37 -5.79 21.86 -0.40
N GLY A 38 -5.82 20.62 -0.88
CA GLY A 38 -6.25 20.28 -2.24
C GLY A 38 -5.16 20.35 -3.31
N GLN A 39 -3.93 20.72 -2.95
CA GLN A 39 -2.75 20.66 -3.81
C GLN A 39 -1.86 19.48 -3.43
N LYS A 40 -1.08 18.96 -4.38
CA LYS A 40 -0.06 17.96 -4.05
C LYS A 40 1.07 18.59 -3.23
N TRP A 41 1.76 17.78 -2.46
CA TRP A 41 2.94 18.18 -1.70
C TRP A 41 4.13 18.42 -2.62
N GLU A 42 4.88 19.49 -2.39
CA GLU A 42 6.14 19.72 -3.08
C GLU A 42 7.16 18.63 -2.72
N THR A 43 8.06 18.33 -3.64
CA THR A 43 9.13 17.34 -3.46
C THR A 43 10.50 17.99 -3.58
N ASP A 44 11.52 17.34 -3.02
CA ASP A 44 12.92 17.67 -3.27
C ASP A 44 13.59 16.64 -4.21
N ASP A 45 14.87 16.87 -4.51
CA ASP A 45 15.63 16.00 -5.42
C ASP A 45 15.79 14.59 -4.86
N ALA A 46 16.13 14.45 -3.57
CA ALA A 46 16.36 13.16 -2.95
C ALA A 46 15.11 12.26 -2.99
N LEU A 47 13.94 12.83 -2.68
CA LEU A 47 12.67 12.12 -2.78
C LEU A 47 12.34 11.74 -4.22
N ARG A 48 12.51 12.65 -5.18
CA ARG A 48 12.23 12.36 -6.59
C ARG A 48 13.13 11.26 -7.12
N GLU A 49 14.43 11.32 -6.86
CA GLU A 49 15.40 10.31 -7.32
C GLU A 49 15.09 8.94 -6.73
N GLY A 50 14.87 8.84 -5.42
CA GLY A 50 14.56 7.57 -4.78
C GLY A 50 13.23 6.96 -5.26
N MET A 51 12.17 7.77 -5.35
CA MET A 51 10.88 7.28 -5.85
C MET A 51 10.96 6.84 -7.32
N ALA A 52 11.69 7.57 -8.16
CA ALA A 52 11.90 7.20 -9.56
C ALA A 52 12.65 5.86 -9.68
N ALA A 53 13.71 5.66 -8.88
CA ALA A 53 14.48 4.42 -8.86
C ALA A 53 13.62 3.22 -8.44
N ILE A 54 12.80 3.37 -7.38
CA ILE A 54 11.87 2.31 -6.95
C ILE A 54 10.84 2.01 -8.04
N ARG A 55 10.28 3.05 -8.66
CA ARG A 55 9.31 2.91 -9.75
C ARG A 55 9.89 2.16 -10.93
N GLU A 56 11.11 2.50 -11.36
CA GLU A 56 11.79 1.82 -12.47
C GLU A 56 12.03 0.34 -12.16
N ALA A 57 12.46 0.03 -10.93
CA ALA A 57 12.64 -1.35 -10.49
C ALA A 57 11.33 -2.14 -10.55
N LEU A 58 10.22 -1.57 -10.08
CA LEU A 58 8.90 -2.20 -10.17
C LEU A 58 8.40 -2.33 -11.61
N GLU A 59 8.52 -1.28 -12.42
CA GLU A 59 8.11 -1.29 -13.84
C GLU A 59 8.80 -2.40 -14.63
N LYS A 60 10.09 -2.63 -14.36
CA LYS A 60 10.87 -3.70 -14.99
C LYS A 60 10.40 -5.11 -14.58
N ASN A 61 9.96 -5.29 -13.34
CA ASN A 61 9.62 -6.61 -12.79
C ASN A 61 8.13 -6.97 -12.90
N LEU A 62 7.23 -5.98 -13.00
CA LEU A 62 5.78 -6.20 -13.10
C LEU A 62 5.39 -7.21 -14.21
N PRO A 63 5.92 -7.15 -15.45
CA PRO A 63 5.60 -8.15 -16.46
C PRO A 63 5.98 -9.59 -16.05
N LEU A 64 7.11 -9.76 -15.35
CA LEU A 64 7.54 -11.07 -14.86
C LEU A 64 6.63 -11.58 -13.74
N VAL A 65 6.15 -10.68 -12.87
CA VAL A 65 5.16 -11.02 -11.85
C VAL A 65 3.85 -11.46 -12.49
N HIS A 66 3.35 -10.72 -13.48
CA HIS A 66 2.11 -11.09 -14.20
C HIS A 66 2.19 -12.43 -14.92
N HIS A 67 3.37 -12.79 -15.43
CA HIS A 67 3.59 -14.08 -16.09
C HIS A 67 3.94 -15.23 -15.13
N GLY A 68 4.19 -14.93 -13.85
CA GLY A 68 4.64 -15.93 -12.88
C GLY A 68 6.10 -16.36 -13.05
N ASP A 69 6.91 -15.53 -13.69
CA ASP A 69 8.32 -15.82 -14.02
C ASP A 69 9.32 -15.32 -12.96
N MET A 70 8.83 -14.65 -11.90
CA MET A 70 9.67 -14.18 -10.79
C MET A 70 10.08 -15.33 -9.86
N THR A 71 11.39 -15.45 -9.63
CA THR A 71 11.94 -16.41 -8.66
C THR A 71 11.92 -15.81 -7.24
N PRO A 72 11.93 -16.62 -6.17
CA PRO A 72 12.04 -16.11 -4.80
C PRO A 72 13.24 -15.19 -4.58
N ALA A 73 14.39 -15.50 -5.19
CA ALA A 73 15.58 -14.65 -5.11
C ALA A 73 15.40 -13.30 -5.84
N ALA A 74 14.62 -13.26 -6.92
CA ALA A 74 14.31 -12.02 -7.63
C ALA A 74 13.36 -11.13 -6.82
N PHE A 75 12.37 -11.71 -6.15
CA PHE A 75 11.52 -10.97 -5.20
C PHE A 75 12.34 -10.37 -4.06
N ALA A 76 13.21 -11.16 -3.41
CA ALA A 76 14.08 -10.65 -2.35
C ALA A 76 15.03 -9.54 -2.84
N ALA A 77 15.60 -9.66 -4.03
CA ALA A 77 16.43 -8.63 -4.63
C ALA A 77 15.65 -7.32 -4.88
N LEU A 78 14.40 -7.41 -5.31
CA LEU A 78 13.52 -6.25 -5.50
C LEU A 78 13.19 -5.61 -4.14
N ALA A 79 12.85 -6.40 -3.12
CA ALA A 79 12.59 -5.93 -1.76
C ALA A 79 13.79 -5.16 -1.18
N THR A 80 14.99 -5.74 -1.27
CA THR A 80 16.24 -5.09 -0.84
C THR A 80 16.47 -3.76 -1.58
N GLY A 81 16.19 -3.71 -2.90
CA GLY A 81 16.32 -2.49 -3.68
C GLY A 81 15.34 -1.39 -3.24
N ILE A 82 14.12 -1.77 -2.83
CA ILE A 82 13.13 -0.84 -2.28
C ILE A 82 13.65 -0.27 -0.95
N GLU A 83 14.05 -1.13 -0.01
CA GLU A 83 14.56 -0.74 1.30
C GLU A 83 15.75 0.24 1.18
N GLN A 84 16.72 -0.07 0.32
CA GLN A 84 17.89 0.80 0.10
C GLN A 84 17.52 2.20 -0.41
N ASN A 85 16.56 2.30 -1.33
CA ASN A 85 16.12 3.60 -1.83
C ASN A 85 15.30 4.36 -0.77
N VAL A 86 14.49 3.66 0.04
CA VAL A 86 13.79 4.26 1.17
C VAL A 86 14.77 4.84 2.19
N ASP A 87 15.84 4.11 2.53
CA ASP A 87 16.89 4.58 3.44
C ASP A 87 17.59 5.83 2.89
N ILE A 88 17.89 5.86 1.58
CA ILE A 88 18.48 7.02 0.91
C ILE A 88 17.53 8.23 0.97
N ILE A 89 16.22 8.02 0.73
CA ILE A 89 15.21 9.08 0.86
C ILE A 89 15.24 9.63 2.28
N ILE A 90 15.10 8.78 3.30
CA ILE A 90 15.05 9.21 4.71
C ILE A 90 16.31 10.00 5.10
N ALA A 91 17.49 9.56 4.66
CA ALA A 91 18.75 10.22 5.00
C ALA A 91 18.89 11.62 4.36
N ASN A 92 18.41 11.79 3.13
CA ASN A 92 18.76 12.93 2.30
C ASN A 92 17.61 13.93 2.08
N CYS A 93 16.36 13.48 2.21
CA CYS A 93 15.16 14.30 2.07
C CYS A 93 15.10 15.43 3.12
N LYS A 94 14.55 16.57 2.72
CA LYS A 94 14.45 17.83 3.46
C LYS A 94 13.07 18.46 3.27
N LEU A 95 12.03 17.64 3.32
CA LEU A 95 10.66 18.12 3.29
C LEU A 95 10.29 18.91 4.56
N PRO A 96 9.35 19.87 4.44
CA PRO A 96 8.64 20.38 5.61
C PRO A 96 7.93 19.25 6.36
N GLU A 97 7.83 19.37 7.68
CA GLU A 97 7.25 18.37 8.59
C GLU A 97 5.89 17.82 8.10
N ALA A 98 4.96 18.69 7.71
CA ALA A 98 3.64 18.26 7.24
C ALA A 98 3.69 17.42 5.95
N ALA A 99 4.64 17.66 5.04
CA ALA A 99 4.81 16.85 3.84
C ALA A 99 5.49 15.51 4.18
N ASP A 100 6.43 15.54 5.12
CA ASP A 100 7.15 14.36 5.61
C ASP A 100 6.22 13.38 6.35
N GLU A 101 5.26 13.87 7.14
CA GLU A 101 4.20 13.05 7.76
C GLU A 101 3.41 12.25 6.71
N GLN A 102 3.07 12.88 5.58
CA GLN A 102 2.36 12.19 4.49
C GLN A 102 3.29 11.22 3.74
N LEU A 103 4.56 11.58 3.59
CA LEU A 103 5.55 10.72 2.95
C LEU A 103 5.76 9.44 3.77
N HIS A 104 5.79 9.53 5.10
CA HIS A 104 5.97 8.38 5.99
C HIS A 104 4.90 7.29 5.79
N LEU A 105 3.66 7.65 5.47
CA LEU A 105 2.60 6.68 5.16
C LEU A 105 2.95 5.86 3.90
N ILE A 106 3.46 6.52 2.86
CA ILE A 106 3.89 5.88 1.62
C ILE A 106 5.13 5.01 1.85
N LEU A 107 6.14 5.53 2.55
CA LEU A 107 7.39 4.80 2.82
C LEU A 107 7.13 3.55 3.66
N THR A 108 6.26 3.63 4.66
CA THR A 108 5.86 2.48 5.49
C THR A 108 5.22 1.40 4.62
N HIS A 109 4.30 1.77 3.72
CA HIS A 109 3.63 0.83 2.83
C HIS A 109 4.60 0.22 1.78
N LEU A 110 5.58 0.98 1.30
CA LEU A 110 6.65 0.46 0.45
C LEU A 110 7.48 -0.60 1.17
N LEU A 111 7.88 -0.34 2.41
CA LEU A 111 8.64 -1.29 3.23
C LEU A 111 7.80 -2.52 3.60
N GLU A 112 6.50 -2.36 3.86
CA GLU A 112 5.56 -3.47 4.04
C GLU A 112 5.48 -4.37 2.81
N GLY A 113 5.28 -3.78 1.63
CA GLY A 113 5.29 -4.52 0.37
C GLY A 113 6.62 -5.24 0.15
N GLY A 114 7.75 -4.61 0.49
CA GLY A 114 9.07 -5.24 0.48
C GLY A 114 9.14 -6.47 1.41
N ARG A 115 8.63 -6.38 2.63
CA ARG A 115 8.58 -7.53 3.56
C ARG A 115 7.70 -8.67 3.02
N GLU A 116 6.56 -8.34 2.42
CA GLU A 116 5.65 -9.31 1.80
C GLU A 116 6.31 -10.03 0.60
N MET A 117 7.17 -9.35 -0.16
CA MET A 117 7.98 -9.96 -1.23
C MET A 117 8.92 -11.07 -0.74
N GLU A 118 9.30 -11.05 0.54
CA GLU A 118 10.17 -12.05 1.16
C GLU A 118 9.39 -13.16 1.89
N GLU A 119 8.08 -13.00 2.04
CA GLU A 119 7.22 -13.97 2.73
C GLU A 119 6.65 -15.01 1.75
N GLU A 120 6.82 -16.30 2.07
CA GLU A 120 6.30 -17.39 1.24
C GLU A 120 4.77 -17.31 1.12
N GLY A 121 4.28 -17.24 -0.12
CA GLY A 121 2.86 -17.16 -0.42
C GLY A 121 2.30 -15.74 -0.54
N LYS A 122 3.09 -14.69 -0.24
CA LYS A 122 2.68 -13.28 -0.37
C LYS A 122 3.50 -12.49 -1.38
N GLN A 123 4.43 -13.11 -2.08
CA GLN A 123 5.45 -12.36 -2.81
C GLN A 123 4.88 -11.44 -3.89
N THR A 124 3.90 -11.94 -4.64
CA THR A 124 3.18 -11.16 -5.65
C THR A 124 2.36 -10.03 -5.01
N ASP A 125 1.71 -10.28 -3.88
CA ASP A 125 0.94 -9.27 -3.16
C ASP A 125 1.85 -8.14 -2.69
N GLY A 126 3.06 -8.46 -2.23
CA GLY A 126 4.07 -7.46 -1.87
C GLY A 126 4.44 -6.52 -3.02
N VAL A 127 4.59 -7.05 -4.24
CA VAL A 127 4.83 -6.23 -5.44
C VAL A 127 3.65 -5.32 -5.73
N VAL A 128 2.43 -5.85 -5.60
CA VAL A 128 1.19 -5.08 -5.80
C VAL A 128 1.08 -3.97 -4.74
N SER A 129 1.35 -4.26 -3.47
CA SER A 129 1.38 -3.29 -2.37
C SER A 129 2.37 -2.15 -2.65
N ALA A 130 3.61 -2.49 -3.00
CA ALA A 130 4.63 -1.49 -3.32
C ALA A 130 4.24 -0.60 -4.52
N ALA A 131 3.65 -1.19 -5.57
CA ALA A 131 3.16 -0.44 -6.72
C ALA A 131 1.95 0.45 -6.39
N LYS A 132 1.04 0.02 -5.49
CA LYS A 132 -0.05 0.87 -4.97
C LYS A 132 0.50 2.08 -4.22
N ALA A 133 1.49 1.90 -3.35
CA ALA A 133 2.14 3.02 -2.65
C ALA A 133 2.76 4.03 -3.62
N LEU A 134 3.44 3.59 -4.68
CA LEU A 134 3.98 4.47 -5.71
C LEU A 134 2.90 5.19 -6.53
N ASN A 135 1.76 4.53 -6.76
CA ASN A 135 0.64 5.18 -7.42
C ASN A 135 0.05 6.28 -6.52
N SER A 136 -0.10 6.02 -5.21
CA SER A 136 -0.47 7.03 -4.22
C SER A 136 0.56 8.17 -4.16
N TYR A 137 1.86 7.90 -4.19
CA TYR A 137 2.87 8.96 -4.29
C TYR A 137 2.60 9.91 -5.47
N GLY A 138 2.31 9.35 -6.64
CA GLY A 138 1.97 10.14 -7.82
C GLY A 138 0.69 10.98 -7.70
N GLU A 139 -0.25 10.58 -6.86
CA GLU A 139 -1.50 11.31 -6.61
C GLU A 139 -1.31 12.43 -5.59
N TYR A 140 -0.43 12.26 -4.60
CA TYR A 140 -0.29 13.17 -3.46
C TYR A 140 0.96 14.06 -3.50
N PHE A 141 1.99 13.71 -4.26
CA PHE A 141 3.25 14.46 -4.34
C PHE A 141 3.52 14.95 -5.76
N GLU A 142 4.05 16.16 -5.86
CA GLU A 142 4.47 16.75 -7.13
C GLU A 142 5.73 16.06 -7.65
N HIS A 143 5.60 15.37 -8.78
CA HIS A 143 6.72 14.77 -9.48
C HIS A 143 6.45 14.87 -10.98
N GLN A 144 7.19 15.76 -11.67
CA GLN A 144 6.94 16.03 -13.08
C GLN A 144 7.12 14.78 -13.93
N GLY A 145 6.12 14.46 -14.75
CA GLY A 145 6.17 13.30 -15.64
C GLY A 145 5.91 11.96 -14.95
N TRP A 146 5.53 11.96 -13.67
CA TRP A 146 5.17 10.73 -12.98
C TRP A 146 3.99 10.04 -13.65
N ARG A 147 4.09 8.72 -13.81
CA ARG A 147 3.07 7.88 -14.41
C ARG A 147 2.75 6.71 -13.48
N PRO A 148 1.47 6.42 -13.22
CA PRO A 148 1.13 5.27 -12.41
C PRO A 148 1.64 3.98 -13.06
N LEU A 149 2.06 3.04 -12.23
CA LEU A 149 2.37 1.68 -12.64
C LEU A 149 1.09 0.93 -12.99
N PRO A 150 1.08 0.14 -14.08
CA PRO A 150 -0.04 -0.74 -14.39
C PRO A 150 -0.08 -1.89 -13.37
N LEU A 151 -1.21 -2.04 -12.69
CA LEU A 151 -1.51 -3.14 -11.78
C LEU A 151 -2.54 -4.09 -12.41
#